data_AF-A0AA47MXJ5-F1
#
_entry.id   AF-A0AA47MXJ5-F1
#
_cell.length_a   1.000
_cell.length_b   1.000
_cell.length_c   1.000
_cell.angle_alpha   90.00
_cell.angle_beta   90.00
_cell.angle_gamma   90.00
#
_symmetry.space_group_name_H-M   'P 1'
#
loop_
_entity.id
_entity.type
_entity.pdbx_description
1 polymer ?
#
loop_
_entity_poly.entity_id
_entity_poly.type
_entity_poly.pdbx_seq_one_letter_code
_entity_poly.pdbx_strand_id
1 'polypeptide(L)'
;MEADIDLEELFNSQNEPDQSNVAAQTEQSDKEADKEKEELRPGLALDTCMQPPDIAQEILSYGDGIFSIAPAQGNKPVGFFTIPKLEAMAFPVQFPTGQNTLDEARKVKLSPSMYFNARLFAADSRFASDQSYLFFAQFVTETHMATSSMSIQMRKGKSKSKDGRRVNNWMLQDKVELERLIMDKDATRFMQPLRGTPAYWEKTLRCPRNGQADWQTDIFPDVLRC
;
A
#
# COMPACT_ATOMS: atom_id res chain seq x y z
N MET A 1 38.12 13.76 -50.57
CA MET A 1 37.37 15.04 -50.58
C MET A 1 36.15 14.78 -49.75
N GLU A 2 36.33 14.87 -48.44
CA GLU A 2 35.28 14.65 -47.44
C GLU A 2 34.56 15.98 -47.18
N ALA A 3 33.28 15.88 -46.88
CA ALA A 3 32.54 16.84 -46.06
C ALA A 3 31.29 16.12 -45.56
N ASP A 4 31.20 15.94 -44.25
CA ASP A 4 30.04 15.36 -43.58
C ASP A 4 28.86 16.36 -43.55
N ILE A 5 27.66 15.86 -43.27
CA ILE A 5 26.43 16.66 -43.16
C ILE A 5 26.06 16.78 -41.69
N ASP A 6 26.29 17.95 -41.10
CA ASP A 6 25.99 18.25 -39.70
C ASP A 6 24.52 18.65 -39.46
N LEU A 7 24.02 18.34 -38.26
CA LEU A 7 22.59 18.20 -37.96
C LEU A 7 22.01 19.31 -37.06
N GLU A 8 22.66 20.48 -36.97
CA GLU A 8 22.28 21.57 -36.04
C GLU A 8 21.32 22.64 -36.60
N GLU A 9 20.86 22.54 -37.87
CA GLU A 9 20.13 23.65 -38.53
C GLU A 9 18.64 23.81 -38.14
N LEU A 10 18.16 23.17 -37.06
CA LEU A 10 16.72 23.06 -36.76
C LEU A 10 16.19 23.82 -35.52
N PHE A 11 17.01 24.63 -34.84
CA PHE A 11 16.54 25.38 -33.65
C PHE A 11 16.89 26.88 -33.63
N ASN A 12 17.17 27.47 -34.79
CA ASN A 12 17.54 28.88 -34.90
C ASN A 12 16.30 29.77 -35.19
N SER A 13 15.54 30.14 -34.14
CA SER A 13 14.61 31.29 -34.10
C SER A 13 13.99 31.42 -32.70
N GLN A 14 13.91 32.56 -32.02
CA GLN A 14 14.35 33.95 -32.28
C GLN A 14 14.58 34.62 -30.90
N ASN A 15 15.51 35.58 -30.78
CA ASN A 15 15.84 36.28 -29.53
C ASN A 15 15.81 37.82 -29.72
N GLU A 16 15.33 38.54 -28.68
CA GLU A 16 15.45 40.00 -28.43
C GLU A 16 14.75 40.98 -29.43
N PRO A 17 14.53 42.29 -29.10
CA PRO A 17 14.86 43.09 -27.89
C PRO A 17 13.57 43.63 -27.18
N ASP A 18 13.48 44.68 -26.34
CA ASP A 18 14.37 45.81 -25.92
C ASP A 18 13.98 46.42 -24.54
N GLN A 19 14.60 47.53 -24.12
CA GLN A 19 14.53 48.19 -22.81
C GLN A 19 13.72 49.51 -22.77
N SER A 20 13.21 49.91 -21.59
CA SER A 20 13.35 51.30 -21.06
C SER A 20 12.70 51.52 -19.67
N ASN A 21 13.32 52.37 -18.85
CA ASN A 21 12.85 52.82 -17.53
C ASN A 21 12.25 54.22 -17.59
N VAL A 22 11.15 54.49 -16.86
CA VAL A 22 10.79 55.84 -16.37
C VAL A 22 10.21 55.72 -14.95
N ALA A 23 10.57 56.64 -14.06
CA ALA A 23 10.21 56.60 -12.64
C ALA A 23 9.25 57.73 -12.22
N ALA A 24 8.73 57.58 -10.99
CA ALA A 24 8.27 58.61 -10.04
C ALA A 24 6.80 59.12 -10.08
N GLN A 25 6.12 58.88 -8.95
CA GLN A 25 5.22 59.78 -8.19
C GLN A 25 3.89 60.21 -8.86
N THR A 26 2.71 60.02 -8.25
CA THR A 26 2.28 60.65 -6.97
C THR A 26 0.98 60.01 -6.47
N GLU A 27 0.72 60.10 -5.16
CA GLU A 27 -0.49 59.66 -4.47
C GLU A 27 -1.76 60.42 -4.90
N GLN A 28 -2.91 59.75 -4.98
CA GLN A 28 -4.09 60.12 -4.19
C GLN A 28 -5.16 59.02 -4.19
N SER A 29 -5.82 58.88 -3.05
CA SER A 29 -6.82 57.84 -2.78
C SER A 29 -8.20 58.22 -3.28
N ASP A 30 -8.92 57.27 -3.88
CA ASP A 30 -10.37 57.18 -3.73
C ASP A 30 -10.75 55.74 -3.35
N LYS A 31 -11.46 55.63 -2.22
CA LYS A 31 -11.92 54.38 -1.63
C LYS A 31 -13.35 54.14 -2.09
N GLU A 32 -13.67 52.96 -2.62
CA GLU A 32 -14.98 52.28 -2.48
C GLU A 32 -15.15 51.01 -3.35
N ALA A 33 -14.29 50.76 -4.34
CA ALA A 33 -14.53 49.75 -5.39
C ALA A 33 -13.95 48.32 -5.16
N ASP A 34 -13.45 47.97 -3.95
CA ASP A 34 -12.68 46.74 -3.74
C ASP A 34 -13.31 45.69 -2.80
N LYS A 35 -14.48 45.94 -2.20
CA LYS A 35 -15.16 44.93 -1.37
C LYS A 35 -15.72 43.74 -2.16
N GLU A 36 -16.03 43.91 -3.43
CA GLU A 36 -16.72 42.89 -4.25
C GLU A 36 -15.75 41.99 -5.06
N LYS A 37 -14.44 42.26 -5.01
CA LYS A 37 -13.43 41.53 -5.81
C LYS A 37 -12.70 40.42 -5.06
N GLU A 38 -12.88 40.32 -3.74
CA GLU A 38 -12.17 39.34 -2.92
C GLU A 38 -12.91 37.99 -2.83
N GLU A 39 -14.24 37.97 -2.91
CA GLU A 39 -15.06 36.73 -2.95
C GLU A 39 -14.85 35.88 -4.22
N LEU A 40 -14.25 36.43 -5.28
CA LEU A 40 -14.06 35.76 -6.57
C LEU A 40 -12.65 35.19 -6.78
N ARG A 41 -11.83 35.08 -5.72
CA ARG A 41 -10.55 34.35 -5.81
C ARG A 41 -10.78 32.84 -5.64
N PRO A 42 -10.49 32.00 -6.65
CA PRO A 42 -10.57 30.54 -6.54
C PRO A 42 -9.34 30.01 -5.79
N GLY A 43 -9.22 30.39 -4.53
CA GLY A 43 -8.15 30.03 -3.61
C GLY A 43 -8.75 29.92 -2.23
N LEU A 44 -9.23 28.73 -1.90
CA LEU A 44 -9.93 28.41 -0.66
C LEU A 44 -9.09 28.89 0.54
N ALA A 45 -9.52 29.98 1.18
CA ALA A 45 -8.92 30.44 2.42
C ALA A 45 -9.22 29.40 3.51
N LEU A 46 -8.24 28.54 3.77
CA LEU A 46 -8.32 27.58 4.87
C LEU A 46 -8.15 28.37 6.18
N ASP A 47 -9.30 28.72 6.78
CA ASP A 47 -9.43 29.47 8.04
C ASP A 47 -8.60 28.86 9.19
N THR A 48 -8.26 27.57 9.08
CA THR A 48 -7.44 26.81 10.03
C THR A 48 -5.94 27.13 10.03
N CYS A 49 -5.44 27.96 9.10
CA CYS A 49 -4.01 28.33 9.04
C CYS A 49 -3.73 29.84 8.90
N MET A 50 -4.75 30.69 9.02
CA MET A 50 -4.56 32.12 9.23
C MET A 50 -4.42 32.41 10.73
N GLN A 51 -3.45 33.25 11.09
CA GLN A 51 -3.40 33.82 12.44
C GLN A 51 -4.62 34.74 12.60
N PRO A 52 -5.43 34.62 13.67
CA PRO A 52 -6.69 35.34 13.75
C PRO A 52 -6.47 36.86 13.70
N PRO A 53 -7.34 37.63 13.03
CA PRO A 53 -7.17 39.07 12.84
C PRO A 53 -7.21 39.85 14.16
N ASP A 54 -7.77 39.28 15.23
CA ASP A 54 -7.64 39.78 16.60
C ASP A 54 -7.52 38.62 17.60
N ILE A 55 -6.42 38.59 18.36
CA ILE A 55 -6.15 37.62 19.43
C ILE A 55 -7.05 37.88 20.66
N ALA A 56 -7.50 39.12 20.89
CA ALA A 56 -8.36 39.45 22.03
C ALA A 56 -9.77 38.84 21.89
N GLN A 57 -10.32 38.78 20.67
CA GLN A 57 -11.58 38.06 20.41
C GLN A 57 -11.43 36.55 20.64
N GLU A 58 -10.28 35.95 20.31
CA GLU A 58 -10.03 34.53 20.55
C GLU A 58 -10.04 34.20 22.05
N ILE A 59 -9.33 34.99 22.87
CA ILE A 59 -9.28 34.83 24.33
C ILE A 59 -10.66 34.98 24.99
N LEU A 60 -11.53 35.85 24.46
CA LEU A 60 -12.91 36.01 24.91
C LEU A 60 -13.84 34.89 24.40
N SER A 61 -13.57 34.32 23.22
CA SER A 61 -14.36 33.27 22.59
C SER A 61 -14.04 31.85 23.10
N TYR A 62 -12.81 31.60 23.57
CA TYR A 62 -12.43 30.33 24.21
C TYR A 62 -13.22 29.97 25.47
N GLY A 63 -14.06 30.87 25.99
CA GLY A 63 -15.05 30.55 27.03
C GLY A 63 -16.16 29.60 26.55
N ASP A 64 -16.52 29.63 25.26
CA ASP A 64 -17.67 28.91 24.69
C ASP A 64 -17.27 27.65 23.89
N GLY A 65 -16.43 26.79 24.46
CA GLY A 65 -16.49 25.33 24.25
C GLY A 65 -16.34 24.76 22.83
N ILE A 66 -15.84 25.50 21.84
CA ILE A 66 -15.61 24.97 20.47
C ILE A 66 -14.32 24.14 20.46
N PHE A 67 -14.47 22.82 20.55
CA PHE A 67 -13.36 21.87 20.45
C PHE A 67 -13.09 21.48 18.99
N SER A 68 -12.10 22.13 18.38
CA SER A 68 -11.58 21.77 17.05
C SER A 68 -10.80 20.45 17.11
N ILE A 69 -11.49 19.33 16.96
CA ILE A 69 -10.91 17.98 16.86
C ILE A 69 -10.92 17.55 15.40
N ALA A 70 -9.73 17.27 14.84
CA ALA A 70 -9.63 16.79 13.46
C ALA A 70 -10.25 15.38 13.32
N PRO A 71 -10.87 15.02 12.18
CA PRO A 71 -11.36 13.67 11.94
C PRO A 71 -10.27 12.62 12.20
N ALA A 72 -10.57 11.65 13.07
CA ALA A 72 -9.67 10.61 13.57
C ALA A 72 -8.50 11.05 14.49
N GLN A 73 -8.46 12.29 14.99
CA GLN A 73 -7.49 12.71 16.02
C GLN A 73 -7.60 11.82 17.28
N GLY A 74 -6.47 11.24 17.70
CA GLY A 74 -6.39 10.32 18.84
C GLY A 74 -6.72 8.85 18.53
N ASN A 75 -7.29 8.55 17.35
CA ASN A 75 -7.58 7.17 16.95
C ASN A 75 -6.35 6.48 16.34
N LYS A 76 -6.18 5.20 16.66
CA LYS A 76 -5.16 4.35 16.04
C LYS A 76 -5.75 3.69 14.79
N PRO A 77 -4.98 3.51 13.69
CA PRO A 77 -5.48 2.80 12.52
C PRO A 77 -5.84 1.37 12.88
N VAL A 78 -7.06 0.96 12.52
CA VAL A 78 -7.54 -0.42 12.70
C VAL A 78 -6.95 -1.32 11.61
N GLY A 79 -6.69 -2.59 11.95
CA GLY A 79 -6.19 -3.56 10.98
C GLY A 79 -7.29 -3.94 9.98
N PHE A 80 -6.93 -4.16 8.72
CA PHE A 80 -7.86 -4.55 7.65
C PHE A 80 -8.80 -5.69 8.11
N PHE A 81 -8.23 -6.79 8.59
CA PHE A 81 -8.96 -7.98 9.09
C PHE A 81 -9.64 -7.81 10.46
N THR A 82 -9.61 -6.62 11.07
CA THR A 82 -10.35 -6.34 12.31
C THR A 82 -11.72 -5.69 12.05
N ILE A 83 -11.97 -5.24 10.82
CA ILE A 83 -13.25 -4.63 10.43
C ILE A 83 -14.25 -5.76 10.11
N PRO A 84 -15.36 -5.90 10.84
CA PRO A 84 -16.33 -6.97 10.59
C PRO A 84 -17.08 -6.73 9.27
N LYS A 85 -17.25 -7.80 8.47
CA LYS A 85 -17.94 -7.74 7.16
C LYS A 85 -17.29 -6.78 6.17
N LEU A 86 -15.98 -6.57 6.26
CA LEU A 86 -15.23 -5.64 5.40
C LEU A 86 -15.52 -5.85 3.90
N GLU A 87 -15.62 -7.11 3.47
CA GLU A 87 -15.93 -7.49 2.09
C GLU A 87 -17.24 -6.85 1.58
N ALA A 88 -18.31 -6.88 2.37
CA ALA A 88 -19.59 -6.27 1.99
C ALA A 88 -19.54 -4.73 2.06
N MET A 89 -18.75 -4.16 2.97
CA MET A 89 -18.57 -2.71 3.07
C MET A 89 -17.75 -2.16 1.89
N ALA A 90 -16.75 -2.91 1.41
CA ALA A 90 -15.91 -2.54 0.28
C ALA A 90 -16.63 -2.72 -1.08
N PHE A 91 -17.50 -3.74 -1.20
CA PHE A 91 -18.18 -4.09 -2.44
C PHE A 91 -19.72 -4.07 -2.31
N PRO A 92 -20.35 -2.93 -1.98
CA PRO A 92 -21.80 -2.86 -1.73
C PRO A 92 -22.65 -3.28 -2.94
N VAL A 93 -22.17 -3.04 -4.16
CA VAL A 93 -22.84 -3.47 -5.41
C VAL A 93 -22.87 -4.99 -5.54
N GLN A 94 -21.84 -5.68 -5.06
CA GLN A 94 -21.77 -7.15 -5.09
C GLN A 94 -22.51 -7.80 -3.90
N PHE A 95 -22.67 -7.07 -2.79
CA PHE A 95 -23.30 -7.52 -1.56
C PHE A 95 -24.49 -6.63 -1.13
N PRO A 96 -25.57 -6.53 -1.94
CA PRO A 96 -26.72 -5.66 -1.65
C PRO A 96 -27.44 -5.99 -0.33
N THR A 97 -27.30 -7.22 0.18
CA THR A 97 -27.86 -7.66 1.47
C THR A 97 -26.86 -7.63 2.63
N GLY A 98 -25.57 -7.40 2.39
CA GLY A 98 -24.52 -7.47 3.43
C GLY A 98 -24.40 -8.81 4.14
N GLN A 99 -24.75 -9.91 3.46
CA GLN A 99 -24.75 -11.30 3.94
C GLN A 99 -23.85 -12.19 3.06
N ASN A 100 -23.49 -13.36 3.58
CA ASN A 100 -22.57 -14.33 2.97
C ASN A 100 -21.17 -13.76 2.68
N THR A 101 -20.63 -13.00 3.64
CA THR A 101 -19.24 -12.51 3.65
C THR A 101 -18.29 -13.55 4.26
N LEU A 102 -16.99 -13.42 3.99
CA LEU A 102 -15.93 -14.29 4.55
C LEU A 102 -16.04 -14.54 6.07
N ASP A 103 -16.36 -13.50 6.85
CA ASP A 103 -16.39 -13.54 8.33
C ASP A 103 -17.61 -14.24 8.93
N GLU A 104 -18.59 -14.65 8.12
CA GLU A 104 -19.86 -15.16 8.63
C GLU A 104 -19.74 -16.56 9.26
N ALA A 105 -20.46 -16.77 10.37
CA ALA A 105 -20.48 -18.04 11.08
C ALA A 105 -21.14 -19.14 10.24
N ARG A 106 -20.38 -20.19 9.90
CA ARG A 106 -20.84 -21.33 9.09
C ARG A 106 -20.63 -22.65 9.84
N LYS A 107 -21.47 -23.65 9.55
CA LYS A 107 -21.35 -25.01 10.11
C LYS A 107 -19.99 -25.66 9.84
N VAL A 108 -19.39 -25.36 8.69
CA VAL A 108 -18.03 -25.77 8.32
C VAL A 108 -17.18 -24.51 8.17
N LYS A 109 -16.06 -24.44 8.88
CA LYS A 109 -15.11 -23.33 8.76
C LYS A 109 -14.42 -23.39 7.41
N LEU A 110 -14.54 -22.33 6.60
CA LEU A 110 -13.79 -22.22 5.35
C LEU A 110 -12.46 -21.49 5.58
N SER A 111 -11.43 -21.84 4.82
CA SER A 111 -10.25 -20.99 4.66
C SER A 111 -10.56 -19.88 3.65
N PRO A 112 -9.86 -18.72 3.71
CA PRO A 112 -10.05 -17.65 2.72
C PRO A 112 -9.87 -18.15 1.28
N SER A 113 -8.84 -18.96 1.01
CA SER A 113 -8.61 -19.54 -0.32
C SER A 113 -9.79 -20.39 -0.81
N MET A 114 -10.36 -21.25 0.03
CA MET A 114 -11.53 -22.06 -0.36
C MET A 114 -12.77 -21.20 -0.56
N TYR A 115 -12.97 -20.16 0.25
CA TYR A 115 -14.07 -19.21 0.08
C TYR A 115 -13.97 -18.43 -1.24
N PHE A 116 -12.82 -17.83 -1.55
CA PHE A 116 -12.65 -17.08 -2.79
C PHE A 116 -12.64 -17.99 -4.02
N ASN A 117 -12.03 -19.18 -3.98
CA ASN A 117 -12.12 -20.13 -5.09
C ASN A 117 -13.59 -20.49 -5.40
N ALA A 118 -14.39 -20.78 -4.37
CA ALA A 118 -15.82 -21.07 -4.56
C ALA A 118 -16.62 -19.86 -5.08
N ARG A 119 -16.19 -18.63 -4.78
CA ARG A 119 -16.83 -17.39 -5.27
C ARG A 119 -16.43 -17.07 -6.72
N LEU A 120 -15.15 -17.21 -7.06
CA LEU A 120 -14.58 -16.86 -8.35
C LEU A 120 -14.88 -17.90 -9.43
N PHE A 121 -14.99 -19.17 -9.06
CA PHE A 121 -15.39 -20.27 -9.96
C PHE A 121 -16.88 -20.62 -9.84
N ALA A 122 -17.69 -19.74 -9.28
CA ALA A 122 -19.15 -19.87 -9.30
C ALA A 122 -19.71 -19.71 -10.72
N ALA A 123 -20.94 -20.18 -10.95
CA ALA A 123 -21.68 -19.89 -12.19
C ALA A 123 -21.99 -18.37 -12.36
N ASP A 124 -21.91 -17.60 -11.28
CA ASP A 124 -22.06 -16.15 -11.27
C ASP A 124 -20.70 -15.47 -11.46
N SER A 125 -20.45 -14.98 -12.68
CA SER A 125 -19.17 -14.38 -13.07
C SER A 125 -18.94 -12.97 -12.51
N ARG A 126 -19.91 -12.33 -11.83
CA ARG A 126 -19.79 -10.93 -11.36
C ARG A 126 -18.55 -10.70 -10.50
N PHE A 127 -18.25 -11.66 -9.60
CA PHE A 127 -17.07 -11.64 -8.72
C PHE A 127 -15.76 -11.84 -9.49
N ALA A 128 -15.77 -12.62 -10.55
CA ALA A 128 -14.60 -12.89 -11.39
C ALA A 128 -14.35 -11.79 -12.44
N SER A 129 -15.38 -11.05 -12.86
CA SER A 129 -15.26 -9.93 -13.80
C SER A 129 -14.73 -8.64 -13.16
N ASP A 130 -14.89 -8.47 -11.85
CA ASP A 130 -14.45 -7.26 -11.14
C ASP A 130 -12.97 -7.39 -10.73
N GLN A 131 -12.11 -6.63 -11.41
CA GLN A 131 -10.68 -6.58 -11.11
C GLN A 131 -10.37 -6.09 -9.69
N SER A 132 -11.20 -5.21 -9.12
CA SER A 132 -11.02 -4.73 -7.74
C SER A 132 -11.28 -5.84 -6.73
N TYR A 133 -12.27 -6.70 -6.99
CA TYR A 133 -12.56 -7.87 -6.16
C TYR A 133 -11.49 -8.95 -6.30
N LEU A 134 -10.94 -9.17 -7.51
CA LEU A 134 -9.80 -10.07 -7.72
C LEU A 134 -8.57 -9.64 -6.89
N PHE A 135 -8.20 -8.36 -6.92
CA PHE A 135 -7.09 -7.86 -6.11
C PHE A 135 -7.37 -7.93 -4.60
N PHE A 136 -8.61 -7.69 -4.16
CA PHE A 136 -9.02 -7.91 -2.78
C PHE A 136 -8.86 -9.38 -2.37
N ALA A 137 -9.37 -10.32 -3.15
CA ALA A 137 -9.24 -11.76 -2.91
C ALA A 137 -7.77 -12.20 -2.83
N GLN A 138 -6.91 -11.70 -3.72
CA GLN A 138 -5.47 -11.93 -3.69
C GLN A 138 -4.85 -11.40 -2.38
N PHE A 139 -5.11 -10.14 -2.02
CA PHE A 139 -4.58 -9.53 -0.81
C PHE A 139 -4.99 -10.26 0.47
N VAL A 140 -6.26 -10.67 0.58
CA VAL A 140 -6.76 -11.43 1.72
C VAL A 140 -6.12 -12.82 1.80
N THR A 141 -6.01 -13.53 0.69
CA THR A 141 -5.42 -14.89 0.68
C THR A 141 -3.92 -14.88 0.94
N GLU A 142 -3.17 -13.93 0.37
CA GLU A 142 -1.74 -13.74 0.64
C GLU A 142 -1.49 -13.35 2.11
N THR A 143 -2.26 -12.41 2.66
CA THR A 143 -2.07 -11.99 4.06
C THR A 143 -2.42 -13.12 5.03
N HIS A 144 -3.46 -13.90 4.75
CA HIS A 144 -3.77 -15.10 5.52
C HIS A 144 -2.64 -16.14 5.45
N MET A 145 -2.06 -16.34 4.26
CA MET A 145 -0.94 -17.26 4.07
C MET A 145 0.32 -16.81 4.81
N ALA A 146 0.65 -15.51 4.76
CA ALA A 146 1.81 -14.90 5.41
C ALA A 146 1.72 -14.98 6.94
N THR A 147 0.56 -14.60 7.49
CA THR A 147 0.32 -14.64 8.95
C THR A 147 0.29 -16.07 9.48
N SER A 148 -0.32 -17.00 8.74
CA SER A 148 -0.34 -18.42 9.08
C SER A 148 1.07 -19.05 9.04
N SER A 149 1.84 -18.81 7.97
CA SER A 149 3.20 -19.35 7.84
C SER A 149 4.15 -18.80 8.90
N MET A 150 4.08 -17.50 9.20
CA MET A 150 4.84 -16.86 10.27
C MET A 150 4.47 -17.44 11.65
N SER A 151 3.18 -17.56 11.95
CA SER A 151 2.67 -18.15 13.20
C SER A 151 3.13 -19.60 13.39
N ILE A 152 3.18 -20.39 12.32
CA ILE A 152 3.69 -21.77 12.36
C ILE A 152 5.20 -21.79 12.66
N GLN A 153 5.98 -20.87 12.09
CA GLN A 153 7.44 -20.86 12.27
C GLN A 153 7.87 -20.33 13.63
N MET A 154 7.20 -19.29 14.15
CA MET A 154 7.37 -18.81 15.53
C MET A 154 7.12 -19.93 16.55
N ARG A 155 6.14 -20.82 16.30
CA ARG A 155 5.87 -22.00 17.16
C ARG A 155 6.80 -23.18 16.91
N LYS A 156 7.22 -23.42 15.66
CA LYS A 156 8.07 -24.58 15.30
C LYS A 156 9.54 -24.38 15.68
N GLY A 157 10.00 -23.13 15.83
CA GLY A 157 11.26 -22.75 16.49
C GLY A 157 12.45 -23.70 16.25
N LYS A 158 13.17 -23.54 15.14
CA LYS A 158 14.40 -24.31 14.88
C LYS A 158 15.45 -23.99 15.95
N SER A 159 15.58 -24.85 16.96
CA SER A 159 16.59 -24.73 18.01
C SER A 159 18.00 -25.13 17.56
N LYS A 160 18.19 -25.53 16.28
CA LYS A 160 19.45 -25.97 15.67
C LYS A 160 19.62 -25.29 14.31
N SER A 161 20.81 -24.75 14.03
CA SER A 161 21.20 -24.26 12.70
C SER A 161 21.39 -25.42 11.73
N LYS A 162 21.68 -25.14 10.44
CA LYS A 162 21.97 -26.21 9.46
C LYS A 162 23.15 -27.08 9.86
N ASP A 163 24.15 -26.51 10.52
CA ASP A 163 25.33 -27.22 11.05
C ASP A 163 25.01 -28.11 12.27
N GLY A 164 23.73 -28.30 12.63
CA GLY A 164 23.28 -29.09 13.78
C GLY A 164 23.53 -28.44 15.14
N ARG A 165 24.38 -27.40 15.19
CA ARG A 165 24.70 -26.62 16.39
C ARG A 165 23.44 -25.94 16.94
N ARG A 166 23.24 -26.02 18.27
CA ARG A 166 22.10 -25.35 18.92
C ARG A 166 22.27 -23.84 18.85
N VAL A 167 21.19 -23.12 18.52
CA VAL A 167 21.18 -21.65 18.56
C VAL A 167 21.21 -21.20 20.03
N ASN A 168 22.17 -20.36 20.38
CA ASN A 168 22.40 -19.86 21.74
C ASN A 168 22.50 -18.33 21.73
N ASN A 169 22.20 -17.67 22.85
CA ASN A 169 22.23 -16.21 22.96
C ASN A 169 23.57 -15.58 22.55
N TRP A 170 24.71 -16.24 22.83
CA TRP A 170 26.04 -15.73 22.46
C TRP A 170 26.23 -15.62 20.93
N MET A 171 25.58 -16.48 20.13
CA MET A 171 25.64 -16.43 18.66
C MET A 171 24.94 -15.20 18.07
N LEU A 172 24.03 -14.60 18.83
CA LEU A 172 23.33 -13.37 18.44
C LEU A 172 24.11 -12.11 18.84
N GLN A 173 25.16 -12.27 19.66
CA GLN A 173 26.03 -11.17 20.10
C GLN A 173 27.28 -11.05 19.22
N ASP A 174 27.81 -12.16 18.70
CA ASP A 174 28.89 -12.16 17.73
C ASP A 174 28.38 -11.84 16.32
N LYS A 175 28.94 -10.81 15.69
CA LYS A 175 28.52 -10.34 14.35
C LYS A 175 28.75 -11.39 13.27
N VAL A 176 29.86 -12.14 13.32
CA VAL A 176 30.24 -13.08 12.25
C VAL A 176 29.32 -14.30 12.25
N GLU A 177 29.03 -14.85 13.43
CA GLU A 177 28.10 -15.98 13.57
C GLU A 177 26.63 -15.54 13.36
N LEU A 178 26.28 -14.30 13.73
CA LEU A 178 24.96 -13.72 13.41
C LEU A 178 24.78 -13.53 11.89
N GLU A 179 25.76 -13.00 11.18
CA GLU A 179 25.74 -12.91 9.71
C GLU A 179 25.59 -14.29 9.09
N ARG A 180 26.35 -15.30 9.56
CA ARG A 180 26.15 -16.70 9.12
C ARG A 180 24.74 -17.19 9.35
N LEU A 181 24.15 -16.95 10.52
CA LEU A 181 22.78 -17.37 10.85
C LEU A 181 21.71 -16.68 9.99
N ILE A 182 21.94 -15.41 9.63
CA ILE A 182 21.10 -14.67 8.67
C ILE A 182 21.26 -15.26 7.26
N MET A 183 22.50 -15.49 6.81
CA MET A 183 22.84 -16.11 5.52
C MET A 183 22.42 -17.58 5.43
N ASP A 184 22.13 -18.23 6.56
CA ASP A 184 21.56 -19.58 6.62
C ASP A 184 20.09 -19.61 6.16
N LYS A 185 19.46 -18.44 5.95
CA LYS A 185 18.12 -18.25 5.34
C LYS A 185 16.95 -18.93 6.05
N ASP A 186 17.17 -19.46 7.26
CA ASP A 186 16.08 -20.01 8.06
C ASP A 186 15.12 -18.90 8.54
N ALA A 187 15.60 -17.66 8.67
CA ALA A 187 14.79 -16.49 9.00
C ALA A 187 13.76 -16.12 7.93
N THR A 188 14.08 -16.28 6.64
CA THR A 188 13.17 -15.92 5.52
C THR A 188 12.23 -17.05 5.12
N ARG A 189 12.32 -18.20 5.79
CA ARG A 189 11.59 -19.42 5.42
C ARG A 189 10.07 -19.29 5.49
N PHE A 190 9.51 -18.38 6.28
CA PHE A 190 8.06 -18.18 6.35
C PHE A 190 7.49 -17.58 5.06
N MET A 191 8.33 -16.97 4.23
CA MET A 191 7.95 -16.44 2.93
C MET A 191 7.94 -17.50 1.82
N GLN A 192 8.42 -18.73 2.05
CA GLN A 192 8.40 -19.81 1.04
C GLN A 192 7.04 -20.09 0.36
N PRO A 193 5.87 -19.92 1.01
CA PRO A 193 4.57 -20.03 0.34
C PRO A 193 4.18 -18.79 -0.48
N LEU A 194 4.74 -17.62 -0.16
CA LEU A 194 4.37 -16.33 -0.76
C LEU A 194 5.08 -16.14 -2.10
N ARG A 195 4.28 -16.14 -3.18
CA ARG A 195 4.77 -15.96 -4.55
C ARG A 195 5.53 -14.64 -4.68
N GLY A 196 6.51 -14.59 -5.58
CA GLY A 196 7.34 -13.40 -5.81
C GLY A 196 8.43 -13.13 -4.75
N THR A 197 8.37 -13.73 -3.55
CA THR A 197 9.40 -13.51 -2.52
C THR A 197 10.72 -14.24 -2.85
N PRO A 198 11.90 -13.74 -2.40
CA PRO A 198 13.17 -14.43 -2.62
C PRO A 198 13.22 -15.87 -2.09
N ALA A 199 12.53 -16.15 -0.99
CA ALA A 199 12.45 -17.49 -0.41
C ALA A 199 11.56 -18.45 -1.23
N TYR A 200 10.54 -17.93 -1.93
CA TYR A 200 9.76 -18.69 -2.90
C TYR A 200 10.60 -19.02 -4.13
N TRP A 201 11.30 -18.05 -4.71
CA TRP A 201 12.18 -18.26 -5.86
C TRP A 201 13.32 -19.23 -5.56
N GLU A 202 13.97 -19.16 -4.39
CA GLU A 202 14.98 -20.16 -4.04
C GLU A 202 14.41 -21.58 -3.88
N LYS A 203 13.14 -21.71 -3.47
CA LYS A 203 12.48 -23.01 -3.38
C LYS A 203 12.19 -23.58 -4.79
N THR A 204 11.68 -22.77 -5.71
CA THR A 204 11.29 -23.20 -7.06
C THR A 204 12.48 -23.34 -8.02
N LEU A 205 13.48 -22.46 -7.92
CA LEU A 205 14.70 -22.51 -8.75
C LEU A 205 15.71 -23.57 -8.29
N ARG A 206 15.53 -24.17 -7.10
CA ARG A 206 16.24 -25.41 -6.72
C ARG A 206 15.66 -26.62 -7.44
N CYS A 207 15.89 -26.68 -8.75
CA CYS A 207 15.70 -27.89 -9.53
C CYS A 207 16.48 -29.06 -8.88
N PRO A 208 15.85 -30.22 -8.63
CA PRO A 208 16.57 -31.42 -8.21
C PRO A 208 17.60 -31.79 -9.28
N ARG A 209 18.87 -32.01 -8.90
CA ARG A 209 19.93 -32.34 -9.88
C ARG A 209 19.67 -33.63 -10.67
N ASN A 210 18.72 -34.46 -10.24
CA ASN A 210 18.38 -35.73 -10.86
C ASN A 210 16.87 -35.80 -11.10
N GLY A 211 16.44 -35.80 -12.37
CA GLY A 211 15.11 -36.25 -12.80
C GLY A 211 14.02 -35.18 -12.91
N GLN A 212 13.88 -34.65 -14.14
CA GLN A 212 12.62 -34.24 -14.76
C GLN A 212 11.73 -33.26 -13.97
N ALA A 213 11.97 -31.95 -14.17
CA ALA A 213 11.02 -30.90 -13.79
C ALA A 213 9.78 -30.96 -14.69
N ASP A 214 8.63 -31.34 -14.13
CA ASP A 214 7.35 -31.34 -14.84
C ASP A 214 6.68 -29.97 -14.66
N TRP A 215 7.02 -29.03 -15.55
CA TRP A 215 6.63 -27.63 -15.48
C TRP A 215 5.10 -27.41 -15.38
N GLN A 216 4.31 -28.40 -15.79
CA GLN A 216 2.86 -28.41 -15.69
C GLN A 216 2.36 -28.37 -14.22
N THR A 217 3.06 -29.04 -13.29
CA THR A 217 2.62 -29.20 -11.89
C THR A 217 3.23 -28.18 -10.93
N ASP A 218 4.46 -27.73 -11.19
CA ASP A 218 5.19 -26.84 -10.27
C ASP A 218 4.78 -25.36 -10.37
N ILE A 219 4.19 -24.94 -11.50
CA ILE A 219 3.77 -23.55 -11.73
C ILE A 219 2.30 -23.32 -11.30
N PHE A 220 1.45 -24.36 -11.39
CA PHE A 220 0.01 -24.29 -11.06
C PHE A 220 -0.45 -25.47 -10.17
N PRO A 221 -0.18 -25.45 -8.85
CA PRO A 221 -0.52 -26.57 -7.96
C PRO A 221 -2.02 -26.82 -7.76
N ASP A 222 -2.88 -25.86 -8.15
CA ASP A 222 -4.32 -25.87 -7.81
C ASP A 222 -5.27 -26.01 -9.03
N VAL A 223 -4.76 -26.27 -10.24
CA VAL A 223 -5.60 -26.41 -11.46
C VAL A 223 -6.01 -27.87 -11.74
N LEU A 224 -5.41 -28.85 -11.05
CA LEU A 224 -5.67 -30.29 -11.24
C LEU A 224 -5.96 -31.02 -9.92
N ARG A 225 -6.90 -30.47 -9.14
CA ARG A 225 -7.69 -31.25 -8.16
C ARG A 225 -9.17 -31.06 -8.43
N CYS A 226 -9.69 -31.94 -9.29
CA CYS A 226 -11.10 -32.33 -9.30
C CYS A 226 -11.42 -33.14 -8.03
#